data_AF-A0A7C4IQA2-F1
#
_entry.id   AF-A0A7C4IQA2-F1
#
_cell.length_a   1.000
_cell.length_b   1.000
_cell.length_c   1.000
_cell.angle_alpha   90.00
_cell.angle_beta   90.00
_cell.angle_gamma   90.00
#
_symmetry.space_group_name_H-M   'P 1'
#
loop_
_entity.id
_entity.type
_entity.pdbx_description
1 polymer ?
#
loop_
_entity_poly.entity_id
_entity_poly.type
_entity_poly.pdbx_seq_one_letter_code
_entity_poly.pdbx_strand_id
1 'polypeptide(L)'
;MGLGNKRTAIGWCGLAMAVLICAAVGCRPFEYYRAPAASLGSDVERVPALLMPAPSEKSRVSLPAYRIEPPDLLQLEMLKAVPLPPYYLESYDVLEIHVIGTLLDQPIDGFYLIDAEGTIELGPAYGKLRVVGLTVEQARAAITSHLRQVLAQPEVSVSLARMASAAVLSGIYLVGHDGSINLREFGVVRVAGLTLPEARDRVERHLSQFFDSPRVSLDIAGYNSKVFYVI
;
A
#
# COMPACT_ATOMS: atom_id res chain seq x y z
N MET A 1 -39.52 43.28 -86.16
CA MET A 1 -38.98 44.26 -85.18
C MET A 1 -40.08 44.49 -84.15
N GLY A 2 -39.99 44.20 -82.86
CA GLY A 2 -38.94 43.64 -82.02
C GLY A 2 -39.58 43.25 -80.68
N LEU A 3 -39.15 42.12 -80.10
CA LEU A 3 -39.44 41.76 -78.72
C LEU A 3 -38.67 42.71 -77.79
N GLY A 4 -39.33 43.24 -76.76
CA GLY A 4 -38.72 44.10 -75.73
C GLY A 4 -39.26 43.78 -74.35
N ASN A 5 -38.73 42.72 -73.76
CA ASN A 5 -38.96 42.23 -72.40
C ASN A 5 -38.22 43.11 -71.35
N LYS A 6 -38.67 42.99 -70.09
CA LYS A 6 -37.97 43.13 -68.79
C LYS A 6 -38.43 44.33 -67.94
N ARG A 7 -39.22 44.09 -66.89
CA ARG A 7 -38.85 43.51 -65.57
C ARG A 7 -37.98 44.44 -64.71
N THR A 8 -38.56 44.81 -63.57
CA THR A 8 -37.96 44.99 -62.23
C THR A 8 -37.07 46.22 -61.98
N ALA A 9 -37.70 47.33 -61.59
CA ALA A 9 -37.04 48.48 -60.95
C ALA A 9 -36.79 48.30 -59.42
N ILE A 10 -37.01 47.11 -58.87
CA ILE A 10 -36.90 46.82 -57.42
C ILE A 10 -35.47 46.34 -57.03
N GLY A 11 -34.59 46.07 -58.01
CA GLY A 11 -33.29 45.43 -57.76
C GLY A 11 -32.19 46.32 -57.18
N TRP A 12 -32.26 47.65 -57.30
CA TRP A 12 -31.14 48.51 -56.90
C TRP A 12 -31.23 49.04 -55.45
N CYS A 13 -32.42 49.21 -54.88
CA CYS A 13 -32.55 49.57 -53.47
C CYS A 13 -32.22 48.41 -52.52
N GLY A 14 -32.54 47.17 -52.90
CA GLY A 14 -32.19 45.99 -52.10
C GLY A 14 -30.69 45.72 -52.02
N LEU A 15 -29.97 45.97 -53.13
CA LEU A 15 -28.53 45.71 -53.22
C LEU A 15 -27.72 46.79 -52.48
N ALA A 16 -28.17 48.05 -52.51
CA ALA A 16 -27.58 49.12 -51.71
C ALA A 16 -27.79 48.91 -50.20
N MET A 17 -28.96 48.40 -49.78
CA MET A 17 -29.22 48.12 -48.37
C MET A 17 -28.41 46.91 -47.86
N ALA A 18 -28.20 45.88 -48.68
CA ALA A 18 -27.40 44.70 -48.31
C ALA A 18 -25.90 45.03 -48.15
N VAL A 19 -25.34 45.93 -48.96
CA VAL A 19 -23.93 46.38 -48.83
C VAL A 19 -23.73 47.20 -47.56
N LEU A 20 -24.72 48.01 -47.16
CA LEU A 20 -24.66 48.78 -45.91
C LEU A 20 -24.73 47.88 -44.67
N ILE A 21 -25.48 46.77 -44.73
CA ILE A 21 -25.59 45.81 -43.62
C ILE A 21 -24.30 44.99 -43.47
N CYS A 22 -23.66 44.59 -44.57
CA CYS A 22 -22.38 43.85 -44.52
C CYS A 22 -21.21 44.70 -44.01
N ALA A 23 -21.22 46.02 -44.21
CA ALA A 23 -20.19 46.91 -43.66
C ALA A 23 -20.32 47.15 -42.14
N ALA A 24 -21.50 46.90 -41.55
CA ALA A 24 -21.74 47.06 -40.12
C ALA A 24 -21.38 45.81 -39.29
N VAL A 25 -21.16 44.65 -39.94
CA VAL A 25 -20.76 43.40 -39.29
C VAL A 25 -19.26 43.17 -39.50
N GLY A 26 -18.45 44.06 -38.94
CA GLY A 26 -17.02 43.85 -38.81
C GLY A 26 -16.74 42.74 -37.78
N CYS A 27 -15.84 41.81 -38.11
CA CYS A 27 -15.31 40.81 -37.19
C CYS A 27 -14.73 41.49 -35.94
N ARG A 28 -15.39 41.34 -34.79
CA ARG A 28 -14.84 41.72 -33.49
C ARG A 28 -13.92 40.60 -33.01
N PRO A 29 -12.61 40.83 -32.79
CA PRO A 29 -11.81 39.87 -32.04
C PRO A 29 -12.41 39.78 -30.64
N PHE A 30 -12.68 38.55 -30.20
CA PHE A 30 -13.19 38.26 -28.88
C PHE A 30 -12.03 38.43 -27.87
N GLU A 31 -11.84 39.66 -27.40
CA GLU A 31 -10.81 40.07 -26.43
C GLU A 31 -11.21 39.55 -25.03
N TYR A 32 -10.83 38.33 -24.68
CA TYR A 32 -11.04 37.79 -23.32
C TYR A 32 -10.12 38.39 -22.24
N TYR A 33 -9.18 39.27 -22.64
CA TYR A 33 -8.24 39.92 -21.73
C TYR A 33 -8.27 41.44 -21.88
N ARG A 34 -9.42 42.05 -21.61
CA ARG A 34 -9.46 43.47 -21.24
C ARG A 34 -10.26 43.62 -19.97
N ALA A 35 -9.56 43.52 -18.84
CA ALA A 35 -10.08 44.02 -17.58
C ALA A 35 -10.57 45.47 -17.83
N PRO A 36 -11.78 45.84 -17.36
CA PRO A 36 -12.20 47.22 -17.45
C PRO A 36 -11.12 48.06 -16.75
N ALA A 37 -10.52 49.00 -17.48
CA ALA A 37 -9.82 50.10 -16.86
C ALA A 37 -10.87 50.89 -16.10
N ALA A 38 -11.14 50.45 -14.87
CA ALA A 38 -11.90 51.19 -13.90
C ALA A 38 -11.19 52.53 -13.77
N SER A 39 -11.90 53.57 -14.20
CA SER A 39 -11.56 54.96 -13.97
C SER A 39 -11.20 55.12 -12.50
N LEU A 40 -9.96 55.55 -12.27
CA LEU A 40 -9.41 56.17 -11.06
C LEU A 40 -10.49 56.65 -10.06
N GLY A 41 -10.89 55.74 -9.18
CA GLY A 41 -11.22 56.01 -7.79
C GLY A 41 -10.10 55.37 -6.99
N SER A 42 -9.19 56.20 -6.48
CA SER A 42 -8.27 55.81 -5.42
C SER A 42 -9.06 55.13 -4.30
N ASP A 43 -8.40 54.20 -3.60
CA ASP A 43 -8.89 53.54 -2.37
C ASP A 43 -9.54 52.16 -2.59
N VAL A 44 -8.95 51.35 -3.48
CA VAL A 44 -8.80 49.92 -3.14
C VAL A 44 -7.54 49.82 -2.30
N GLU A 45 -7.71 49.66 -0.99
CA GLU A 45 -6.62 49.34 -0.08
C GLU A 45 -5.93 48.07 -0.61
N ARG A 46 -4.78 48.27 -1.27
CA ARG A 46 -3.91 47.20 -1.73
C ARG A 46 -3.54 46.42 -0.48
N VAL A 47 -4.17 45.27 -0.27
CA VAL A 47 -3.60 44.22 0.57
C VAL A 47 -2.14 44.14 0.15
N PRO A 48 -1.17 44.44 1.04
CA PRO A 48 0.22 44.44 0.64
C PRO A 48 0.49 43.06 0.09
N ALA A 49 0.70 42.97 -1.22
CA ALA A 49 1.20 41.77 -1.84
C ALA A 49 2.47 41.48 -1.07
N LEU A 50 2.46 40.42 -0.26
CA LEU A 50 3.68 39.93 0.37
C LEU A 50 4.70 39.85 -0.75
N LEU A 51 5.72 40.72 -0.69
CA LEU A 51 6.80 40.81 -1.66
C LEU A 51 7.66 39.56 -1.48
N MET A 52 7.10 38.40 -1.76
CA MET A 52 7.89 37.20 -1.97
C MET A 52 8.62 37.43 -3.28
N PRO A 53 9.96 37.47 -3.28
CA PRO A 53 10.72 37.62 -4.51
C PRO A 53 10.35 36.49 -5.47
N ALA A 54 10.28 36.79 -6.77
CA ALA A 54 9.98 35.78 -7.77
C ALA A 54 10.93 34.58 -7.60
N PRO A 55 10.42 33.34 -7.66
CA PRO A 55 11.25 32.15 -7.49
C PRO A 55 12.38 32.18 -8.53
N SER A 56 13.61 32.06 -8.06
CA SER A 56 14.83 32.08 -8.88
C SER A 56 15.60 30.77 -8.70
N GLU A 57 16.55 30.44 -9.58
CA GLU A 57 17.36 29.22 -9.44
C GLU A 57 18.09 29.14 -8.08
N LYS A 58 18.42 30.31 -7.51
CA LYS A 58 19.04 30.42 -6.18
C LYS A 58 18.07 30.10 -5.04
N SER A 59 16.76 30.21 -5.25
CA SER A 59 15.74 29.77 -4.27
C SER A 59 15.50 28.27 -4.41
N ARG A 60 16.47 27.46 -3.97
CA ARG A 60 16.36 26.00 -3.96
C ARG A 60 15.27 25.56 -2.98
N VAL A 61 14.36 24.70 -3.44
CA VAL A 61 13.31 24.06 -2.63
C VAL A 61 13.45 22.55 -2.74
N SER A 62 13.11 21.82 -1.69
CA SER A 62 13.04 20.35 -1.75
C SER A 62 11.77 19.93 -2.47
N LEU A 63 11.84 18.81 -3.20
CA LEU A 63 10.64 18.18 -3.75
C LEU A 63 9.71 17.72 -2.61
N PRO A 64 8.39 17.70 -2.84
CA PRO A 64 7.45 17.14 -1.88
C PRO A 64 7.75 15.65 -1.65
N ALA A 65 7.26 15.12 -0.52
CA ALA A 65 7.38 13.70 -0.22
C ALA A 65 6.76 12.85 -1.34
N TYR A 66 7.47 11.80 -1.73
CA TYR A 66 7.00 10.87 -2.75
C TYR A 66 5.70 10.19 -2.32
N ARG A 67 4.75 10.11 -3.25
CA ARG A 67 3.48 9.39 -3.07
C ARG A 67 3.49 8.18 -3.99
N ILE A 68 3.14 7.04 -3.42
CA ILE A 68 3.10 5.76 -4.11
C ILE A 68 2.02 5.80 -5.19
N GLU A 69 2.36 5.39 -6.40
CA GLU A 69 1.44 5.35 -7.54
C GLU A 69 1.61 4.02 -8.30
N PRO A 70 0.57 3.48 -8.92
CA PRO A 70 0.74 2.35 -9.83
C PRO A 70 1.65 2.74 -11.01
N PRO A 71 2.53 1.85 -11.53
CA PRO A 71 2.81 0.47 -11.12
C PRO A 71 4.14 0.34 -10.31
N ASP A 72 4.31 1.15 -9.25
CA ASP A 72 5.51 1.10 -8.40
C ASP A 72 5.77 -0.29 -7.77
N LEU A 73 7.04 -0.55 -7.46
CA LEU A 73 7.46 -1.73 -6.71
C LEU A 73 7.84 -1.34 -5.29
N LEU A 74 7.23 -1.99 -4.31
CA LEU A 74 7.50 -1.78 -2.88
C LEU A 74 8.24 -2.99 -2.31
N GLN A 75 9.37 -2.77 -1.65
CA GLN A 75 10.01 -3.77 -0.81
C GLN A 75 9.34 -3.72 0.57
N LEU A 76 8.77 -4.83 1.00
CA LEU A 76 8.18 -4.97 2.33
C LEU A 76 8.96 -6.02 3.11
N GLU A 77 9.34 -5.70 4.34
CA GLU A 77 10.00 -6.62 5.25
C GLU A 77 9.28 -6.66 6.59
N MET A 78 8.91 -7.86 7.03
CA MET A 78 8.27 -8.06 8.33
C MET A 78 9.34 -8.12 9.43
N LEU A 79 9.38 -7.10 10.29
CA LEU A 79 10.35 -6.99 11.38
C LEU A 79 9.88 -7.72 12.64
N LYS A 80 8.56 -7.75 12.89
CA LYS A 80 7.96 -8.47 14.02
C LYS A 80 6.65 -9.11 13.59
N ALA A 81 6.62 -10.45 13.61
CA ALA A 81 5.44 -11.28 13.34
C ALA A 81 5.16 -12.21 14.52
N VAL A 82 4.42 -11.71 15.51
CA VAL A 82 3.96 -12.51 16.66
C VAL A 82 2.47 -12.76 16.47
N PRO A 83 1.96 -14.00 16.53
CA PRO A 83 0.55 -14.27 16.28
C PRO A 83 -0.32 -13.79 17.44
N LEU A 84 -1.58 -13.48 17.15
CA LEU A 84 -2.55 -13.17 18.20
C LEU A 84 -2.90 -14.43 19.01
N PRO A 85 -3.01 -14.34 20.35
CA PRO A 85 -3.57 -15.40 21.17
C PRO A 85 -5.09 -15.56 20.95
N PRO A 86 -5.64 -16.79 20.95
CA PRO A 86 -4.94 -18.08 21.05
C PRO A 86 -4.39 -18.53 19.68
N TYR A 87 -3.08 -18.78 19.62
CA TYR A 87 -2.46 -19.38 18.46
C TYR A 87 -2.57 -20.92 18.53
N TYR A 88 -3.01 -21.51 17.42
CA TYR A 88 -3.08 -22.96 17.24
C TYR A 88 -1.90 -23.41 16.40
N LEU A 89 -1.20 -24.44 16.88
CA LEU A 89 -0.02 -24.96 16.21
C LEU A 89 -0.36 -25.54 14.84
N GLU A 90 0.45 -25.18 13.85
CA GLU A 90 0.34 -25.62 12.46
C GLU A 90 1.49 -26.58 12.10
N SER A 91 1.30 -27.32 11.01
CA SER A 91 2.39 -28.14 10.46
C SER A 91 3.56 -27.23 10.05
N TYR A 92 4.79 -27.71 10.23
CA TYR A 92 6.05 -26.98 10.00
C TYR A 92 6.36 -25.84 10.97
N ASP A 93 5.59 -25.66 12.04
CA ASP A 93 6.04 -24.85 13.16
C ASP A 93 7.21 -25.53 13.88
N VAL A 94 8.01 -24.72 14.56
CA VAL A 94 9.13 -25.19 15.38
C VAL A 94 8.84 -24.86 16.83
N LEU A 95 8.75 -25.89 17.65
CA LEU A 95 8.66 -25.78 19.09
C LEU A 95 10.03 -25.93 19.72
N GLU A 96 10.37 -25.05 20.64
CA GLU A 96 11.45 -25.28 21.57
C GLU A 96 10.88 -26.06 22.76
N ILE A 97 11.46 -27.23 23.02
CA ILE A 97 11.00 -28.13 24.07
C ILE A 97 12.18 -28.46 24.98
N HIS A 98 11.96 -28.23 26.27
CA HIS A 98 12.90 -28.53 27.34
C HIS A 98 12.21 -29.42 28.35
N VAL A 99 12.79 -30.60 28.61
CA VAL A 99 12.23 -31.55 29.58
C VAL A 99 13.27 -31.91 30.63
N ILE A 100 12.89 -31.76 31.90
CA ILE A 100 13.66 -32.24 33.04
C ILE A 100 13.11 -33.62 33.45
N GLY A 101 14.01 -34.55 33.79
CA GLY A 101 13.65 -35.92 34.21
C GLY A 101 13.59 -36.96 33.08
N THR A 102 14.26 -36.69 31.95
CA THR A 102 14.45 -37.63 30.83
C THR A 102 15.52 -38.68 31.12
N LEU A 103 15.66 -39.67 30.23
CA LEU A 103 16.78 -40.61 30.26
C LEU A 103 18.10 -39.86 29.99
N LEU A 104 19.19 -40.29 30.66
CA LEU A 104 20.51 -39.63 30.60
C LEU A 104 21.14 -39.65 29.20
N ASP A 105 20.90 -40.71 28.43
CA ASP A 105 21.40 -40.92 27.08
C ASP A 105 20.53 -40.24 26.01
N GLN A 106 19.29 -39.89 26.36
CA GLN A 106 18.28 -39.35 25.44
C GLN A 106 17.57 -38.13 26.06
N PRO A 107 18.28 -37.00 26.22
CA PRO A 107 17.69 -35.76 26.68
C PRO A 107 16.72 -35.18 25.63
N ILE A 108 15.70 -34.48 26.12
CA ILE A 108 14.77 -33.70 25.28
C ILE A 108 15.05 -32.23 25.57
N ASP A 109 15.96 -31.64 24.80
CA ASP A 109 16.39 -30.25 24.88
C ASP A 109 16.72 -29.78 23.46
N GLY A 110 15.85 -28.94 22.90
CA GLY A 110 16.11 -28.31 21.62
C GLY A 110 14.86 -27.94 20.83
N PHE A 111 15.09 -27.78 19.53
CA PHE A 111 14.06 -27.37 18.57
C PHE A 111 13.47 -28.58 17.85
N TYR A 112 12.17 -28.71 17.92
CA TYR A 112 11.38 -29.79 17.34
C TYR A 112 10.46 -29.25 16.26
N LEU A 113 10.65 -29.74 15.04
CA LEU A 113 9.79 -29.42 13.91
C LEU A 113 8.50 -30.25 13.99
N ILE A 114 7.36 -29.61 13.74
CA ILE A 114 6.09 -30.28 13.54
C ILE A 114 6.04 -30.83 12.12
N ASP A 115 5.89 -32.15 11.99
CA ASP A 115 5.82 -32.84 10.69
C ASP A 115 4.57 -32.43 9.90
N ALA A 116 4.54 -32.80 8.61
CA ALA A 116 3.37 -32.62 7.75
C ALA A 116 2.11 -33.29 8.31
N GLU A 117 2.26 -34.42 9.01
CA GLU A 117 1.18 -35.16 9.70
C GLU A 117 0.69 -34.45 10.97
N GLY A 118 1.39 -33.40 11.41
CA GLY A 118 1.10 -32.65 12.61
C GLY A 118 1.63 -33.27 13.89
N THR A 119 2.63 -34.13 13.77
CA THR A 119 3.30 -34.82 14.87
C THR A 119 4.67 -34.21 15.17
N ILE A 120 5.12 -34.38 16.41
CA ILE A 120 6.50 -34.12 16.82
C ILE A 120 7.16 -35.45 17.18
N GLU A 121 8.38 -35.65 16.71
CA GLU A 121 9.23 -36.77 17.12
C GLU A 121 10.08 -36.39 18.34
N LEU A 122 9.79 -36.98 19.50
CA LEU A 122 10.54 -36.71 20.74
C LEU A 122 11.78 -37.61 20.89
N GLY A 123 12.05 -38.47 19.92
CA GLY A 123 13.17 -39.41 19.88
C GLY A 123 12.73 -40.88 19.99
N PRO A 124 13.66 -41.83 19.83
CA PRO A 124 13.33 -43.26 19.74
C PRO A 124 12.68 -43.83 21.01
N ALA A 125 13.12 -43.39 22.20
CA ALA A 125 12.57 -43.86 23.47
C ALA A 125 11.16 -43.33 23.77
N TYR A 126 10.79 -42.17 23.21
CA TYR A 126 9.57 -41.45 23.58
C TYR A 126 8.51 -41.48 22.46
N GLY A 127 8.92 -41.73 21.21
CA GLY A 127 8.00 -41.86 20.07
C GLY A 127 7.49 -40.52 19.54
N LYS A 128 6.33 -40.56 18.88
CA LYS A 128 5.70 -39.43 18.20
C LYS A 128 4.41 -39.01 18.89
N LEU A 129 4.12 -37.70 18.91
CA LEU A 129 2.89 -37.16 19.47
C LEU A 129 2.29 -36.12 18.51
N ARG A 130 0.98 -36.21 18.27
CA ARG A 130 0.24 -35.21 17.48
C ARG A 130 -0.05 -33.96 18.30
N VAL A 131 0.34 -32.79 17.78
CA VAL A 131 0.20 -31.49 18.47
C VAL A 131 -0.49 -30.41 17.63
N VAL A 132 -0.71 -30.66 16.33
CA VAL A 132 -1.42 -29.70 15.46
C VAL A 132 -2.83 -29.42 15.97
N GLY A 133 -3.22 -28.14 15.90
CA GLY A 133 -4.51 -27.66 16.38
C GLY A 133 -4.60 -27.51 17.90
N LEU A 134 -3.51 -27.80 18.64
CA LEU A 134 -3.40 -27.47 20.06
C LEU A 134 -2.80 -26.08 20.23
N THR A 135 -3.12 -25.41 21.34
CA THR A 135 -2.35 -24.24 21.78
C THR A 135 -1.04 -24.69 22.43
N VAL A 136 -0.07 -23.78 22.60
CA VAL A 136 1.21 -24.08 23.28
C VAL A 136 0.97 -24.68 24.68
N GLU A 137 0.00 -24.17 25.43
CA GLU A 137 -0.36 -24.70 26.75
C GLU A 137 -0.97 -26.11 26.67
N GLN A 138 -1.84 -26.35 25.68
CA GLN A 138 -2.43 -27.67 25.46
C GLN A 138 -1.38 -28.68 24.99
N ALA A 139 -0.45 -28.26 24.13
CA ALA A 139 0.67 -29.06 23.67
C ALA A 139 1.59 -29.45 24.83
N ARG A 140 1.92 -28.50 25.73
CA ARG A 140 2.66 -28.79 26.96
C ARG A 140 1.97 -29.86 27.82
N ALA A 141 0.66 -29.75 28.01
CA ALA A 141 -0.11 -30.74 28.77
C ALA A 141 -0.16 -32.12 28.08
N ALA A 142 -0.32 -32.13 26.75
CA ALA A 142 -0.32 -33.36 25.94
C ALA A 142 1.06 -34.06 25.99
N ILE A 143 2.15 -33.31 25.81
CA ILE A 143 3.53 -33.82 25.90
C ILE A 143 3.80 -34.37 27.30
N THR A 144 3.41 -33.63 28.35
CA THR A 144 3.57 -34.09 29.74
C THR A 144 2.83 -35.41 29.98
N SER A 145 1.61 -35.54 29.46
CA SER A 145 0.79 -36.75 29.61
C SER A 145 1.37 -37.95 28.86
N HIS A 146 1.94 -37.71 27.67
CA HIS A 146 2.62 -38.71 26.86
C HIS A 146 3.90 -39.21 27.54
N LEU A 147 4.74 -38.29 28.03
CA LEU A 147 6.01 -38.62 28.68
C LEU A 147 5.83 -39.36 30.02
N ARG A 148 4.73 -39.13 30.74
CA ARG A 148 4.40 -39.85 31.99
C ARG A 148 4.18 -41.35 31.81
N GLN A 149 3.98 -41.84 30.58
CA GLN A 149 3.86 -43.27 30.30
C GLN A 149 5.21 -43.99 30.39
N VAL A 150 6.31 -43.24 30.24
CA VAL A 150 7.69 -43.76 30.21
C VAL A 150 8.52 -43.23 31.39
N LEU A 151 8.26 -41.98 31.81
CA LEU A 151 9.00 -41.26 32.85
C LEU A 151 8.15 -41.04 34.10
N ALA A 152 8.76 -41.14 35.28
CA ALA A 152 8.04 -41.02 36.55
C ALA A 152 7.51 -39.59 36.82
N GLN A 153 8.36 -38.57 36.64
CA GLN A 153 8.04 -37.17 36.92
C GLN A 153 8.71 -36.24 35.90
N PRO A 154 8.20 -36.17 34.66
CA PRO A 154 8.71 -35.22 33.67
C PRO A 154 8.18 -33.81 33.93
N GLU A 155 9.06 -32.82 33.93
CA GLU A 155 8.70 -31.40 33.87
C GLU A 155 8.98 -30.85 32.47
N VAL A 156 7.95 -30.34 31.80
CA VAL A 156 8.01 -29.94 30.39
C VAL A 156 7.79 -28.43 30.25
N SER A 157 8.72 -27.77 29.60
CA SER A 157 8.58 -26.40 29.09
C SER A 157 8.47 -26.43 27.56
N VAL A 158 7.50 -25.68 27.01
CA VAL A 158 7.27 -25.58 25.56
C VAL A 158 7.12 -24.11 25.20
N SER A 159 7.88 -23.66 24.20
CA SER A 159 7.79 -22.33 23.59
C SER A 159 7.68 -22.45 22.08
N LEU A 160 6.91 -21.57 21.44
CA LEU A 160 6.91 -21.47 19.99
C LEU A 160 8.15 -20.70 19.55
N ALA A 161 9.11 -21.39 18.93
CA ALA A 161 10.36 -20.78 18.48
C ALA A 161 10.20 -20.07 17.13
N ARG A 162 9.48 -20.71 16.19
CA ARG A 162 9.26 -20.18 14.85
C ARG A 162 7.94 -20.70 14.30
N MET A 163 7.18 -19.80 13.68
CA MET A 163 6.00 -20.14 12.90
C MET A 163 6.35 -20.50 11.46
N ALA A 164 5.59 -21.40 10.85
CA ALA A 164 5.67 -21.70 9.43
C ALA A 164 5.38 -20.47 8.56
N SER A 165 4.36 -19.68 8.93
CA SER A 165 3.83 -18.57 8.13
C SER A 165 4.61 -17.25 8.23
N ALA A 166 5.49 -17.08 9.22
CA ALA A 166 6.18 -15.81 9.46
C ALA A 166 7.08 -15.34 8.31
N ALA A 167 7.60 -16.26 7.49
CA ALA A 167 8.51 -15.95 6.38
C ALA A 167 7.79 -15.50 5.08
N VAL A 168 6.46 -15.55 5.03
CA VAL A 168 5.71 -15.42 3.75
C VAL A 168 5.46 -13.95 3.35
N LEU A 169 5.56 -13.02 4.30
CA LEU A 169 5.22 -11.61 4.07
C LEU A 169 6.36 -10.75 3.51
N SER A 170 7.62 -11.15 3.64
CA SER A 170 8.74 -10.32 3.18
C SER A 170 9.00 -10.50 1.69
N GLY A 171 9.14 -9.40 0.94
CA GLY A 171 9.46 -9.44 -0.49
C GLY A 171 9.06 -8.17 -1.26
N ILE A 172 9.17 -8.26 -2.58
CA ILE A 172 8.78 -7.19 -3.51
C ILE A 172 7.30 -7.34 -3.88
N TYR A 173 6.55 -6.26 -3.70
CA TYR A 173 5.13 -6.13 -4.01
C TYR A 173 4.91 -5.12 -5.13
N LEU A 174 4.17 -5.53 -6.16
CA LEU A 174 3.71 -4.63 -7.21
C LEU A 174 2.46 -3.88 -6.75
N VAL A 175 2.47 -2.56 -6.91
CA VAL A 175 1.27 -1.74 -6.74
C VAL A 175 0.38 -1.92 -7.98
N GLY A 176 -0.76 -2.56 -7.77
CA GLY A 176 -1.76 -2.83 -8.82
C GLY A 176 -2.37 -1.54 -9.38
N HIS A 177 -3.01 -1.65 -10.55
CA HIS A 177 -3.71 -0.53 -11.20
C HIS A 177 -4.85 0.06 -10.35
N ASP A 178 -5.41 -0.73 -9.43
CA ASP A 178 -6.40 -0.34 -8.43
C ASP A 178 -5.79 0.42 -7.24
N GLY A 179 -4.46 0.49 -7.19
CA GLY A 179 -3.68 1.16 -6.16
C GLY A 179 -3.40 0.31 -4.92
N SER A 180 -3.57 -1.01 -5.00
CA SER A 180 -3.39 -1.92 -3.87
C SER A 180 -2.19 -2.85 -4.05
N ILE A 181 -1.65 -3.33 -2.94
CA ILE A 181 -0.71 -4.46 -2.89
C ILE A 181 -1.44 -5.71 -2.36
N ASN A 182 -1.07 -6.88 -2.87
CA ASN A 182 -1.62 -8.16 -2.44
C ASN A 182 -0.66 -8.83 -1.45
N LEU A 183 -1.04 -8.88 -0.17
CA LEU A 183 -0.31 -9.51 0.94
C LEU A 183 -0.61 -11.02 1.07
N ARG A 184 -0.95 -11.69 -0.03
CA ARG A 184 -1.19 -13.15 -0.10
C ARG A 184 -2.32 -13.60 0.83
N GLU A 185 -2.07 -14.52 1.76
CA GLU A 185 -3.07 -15.00 2.71
C GLU A 185 -3.64 -13.91 3.63
N PHE A 186 -2.93 -12.78 3.77
CA PHE A 186 -3.35 -11.66 4.61
C PHE A 186 -4.21 -10.63 3.85
N GLY A 187 -4.54 -10.87 2.58
CA GLY A 187 -5.47 -10.05 1.80
C GLY A 187 -4.83 -8.87 1.08
N VAL A 188 -5.62 -7.84 0.76
CA VAL A 188 -5.20 -6.71 -0.08
C VAL A 188 -5.24 -5.39 0.67
N VAL A 189 -4.25 -4.52 0.43
CA VAL A 189 -4.14 -3.21 1.09
C VAL A 189 -3.92 -2.11 0.07
N ARG A 190 -4.80 -1.09 0.07
CA ARG A 190 -4.66 0.09 -0.77
C ARG A 190 -3.56 1.02 -0.24
N VAL A 191 -2.55 1.29 -1.08
CA VAL A 191 -1.37 2.11 -0.76
C VAL A 191 -1.19 3.31 -1.69
N ALA A 192 -1.88 3.34 -2.84
CA ALA A 192 -1.76 4.45 -3.78
C ALA A 192 -2.20 5.79 -3.18
N GLY A 193 -1.44 6.83 -3.48
CA GLY A 193 -1.60 8.19 -2.95
C GLY A 193 -1.00 8.40 -1.56
N LEU A 194 -0.58 7.34 -0.86
CA LEU A 194 0.07 7.45 0.45
C LEU A 194 1.57 7.70 0.29
N THR A 195 2.15 8.40 1.26
CA THR A 195 3.60 8.44 1.48
C THR A 195 4.08 7.12 2.10
N LEU A 196 5.38 6.82 2.04
CA LEU A 196 5.92 5.59 2.63
C LEU A 196 5.56 5.40 4.12
N PRO A 197 5.66 6.42 4.99
CA PRO A 197 5.23 6.28 6.39
C PRO A 197 3.73 5.99 6.53
N GLU A 198 2.88 6.67 5.76
CA GLU A 198 1.44 6.47 5.79
C GLU A 198 1.05 5.06 5.30
N ALA A 199 1.73 4.57 4.26
CA ALA A 199 1.55 3.23 3.73
C ALA A 199 2.01 2.17 4.72
N ARG A 200 3.16 2.36 5.36
CA ARG A 200 3.65 1.51 6.45
C ARG A 200 2.61 1.39 7.56
N ASP A 201 2.13 2.52 8.08
CA ASP A 201 1.15 2.52 9.16
C ASP A 201 -0.18 1.88 8.72
N ARG A 202 -0.55 2.00 7.44
CA ARG A 202 -1.72 1.31 6.87
C ARG A 202 -1.55 -0.20 6.82
N VAL A 203 -0.39 -0.67 6.38
CA VAL A 203 -0.07 -2.10 6.34
C VAL A 203 0.00 -2.68 7.76
N GLU A 204 0.64 -2.00 8.70
CA GLU A 204 0.68 -2.45 10.10
C GLU A 204 -0.72 -2.55 10.72
N ARG A 205 -1.60 -1.56 10.48
CA ARG A 205 -3.00 -1.60 10.93
C ARG A 205 -3.81 -2.73 10.29
N HIS A 206 -3.48 -3.13 9.07
CA HIS A 206 -4.14 -4.26 8.42
C HIS A 206 -3.66 -5.60 9.02
N LEU A 207 -2.35 -5.72 9.21
CA LEU A 207 -1.71 -6.92 9.77
C LEU A 207 -2.02 -7.13 11.26
N SER A 208 -2.45 -6.10 11.99
CA SER A 208 -2.81 -6.24 13.41
C SER A 208 -4.06 -7.09 13.66
N GLN A 209 -4.78 -7.48 12.60
CA GLN A 209 -5.88 -8.45 12.67
C GLN A 209 -5.36 -9.89 12.83
N PHE A 210 -4.09 -10.13 12.50
CA PHE A 210 -3.48 -11.45 12.47
C PHE A 210 -2.31 -11.56 13.46
N PHE A 211 -1.58 -10.46 13.66
CA PHE A 211 -0.38 -10.41 14.49
C PHE A 211 -0.54 -9.43 15.66
N ASP A 212 0.04 -9.77 16.81
CA ASP A 212 0.21 -8.85 17.93
C ASP A 212 1.33 -7.84 17.64
N SER A 213 0.94 -6.56 17.63
CA SER A 213 1.85 -5.42 17.50
C SER A 213 2.85 -5.58 16.34
N PRO A 214 2.37 -5.76 15.09
CA PRO A 214 3.23 -6.00 13.94
C PRO A 214 4.11 -4.78 13.64
N ARG A 215 5.31 -5.05 13.11
CA ARG A 215 6.25 -4.02 12.63
C ARG A 215 6.71 -4.37 11.23
N VAL A 216 6.63 -3.40 10.31
CA VAL A 216 7.07 -3.57 8.92
C VAL A 216 8.03 -2.47 8.49
N SER A 217 9.03 -2.84 7.69
CA SER A 217 9.78 -1.90 6.87
C SER A 217 9.14 -1.83 5.49
N LEU A 218 9.07 -0.63 4.92
CA LEU A 218 8.48 -0.38 3.61
C LEU A 218 9.34 0.62 2.86
N ASP A 219 9.89 0.17 1.74
CA ASP A 219 10.78 0.95 0.88
C ASP A 219 10.36 0.83 -0.58
N ILE A 220 10.83 1.74 -1.43
CA ILE A 220 10.56 1.68 -2.88
C ILE A 220 11.66 0.86 -3.53
N ALA A 221 11.31 -0.32 -4.02
CA ALA A 221 12.20 -1.17 -4.81
C ALA A 221 12.38 -0.64 -6.24
N GLY A 222 11.34 0.01 -6.79
CA GLY A 222 11.36 0.55 -8.15
C GLY A 222 10.33 1.65 -8.35
N TYR A 223 10.80 2.79 -8.84
CA TYR A 223 9.99 3.96 -9.19
C TYR A 223 9.49 3.80 -10.63
N ASN A 224 8.33 3.17 -10.82
CA ASN A 224 7.80 2.86 -12.16
C ASN A 224 6.71 3.83 -12.60
N SER A 225 6.16 4.63 -11.68
CA SER A 225 5.04 5.55 -11.94
C SER A 225 5.46 6.91 -12.50
N LYS A 226 6.67 7.41 -12.18
CA LYS A 226 7.13 8.75 -12.58
C LYS A 226 8.34 8.66 -13.50
N VAL A 227 8.23 9.29 -14.68
CA VAL A 227 9.31 9.40 -15.67
C VAL A 227 9.76 10.85 -15.77
N PHE A 228 11.07 11.10 -15.71
CA PHE A 228 11.65 12.42 -15.93
C PHE A 228 12.45 12.42 -17.23
N TYR A 229 12.21 13.41 -18.09
CA TYR A 229 13.05 13.66 -19.26
C TYR A 229 14.11 14.68 -18.86
N VAL A 230 15.39 14.30 -18.98
CA VAL A 230 16.51 15.25 -18.92
C VAL A 230 16.87 15.57 -20.37
N ILE A 231 16.62 16.82 -20.75
CA ILE A 231 16.97 17.37 -22.06
C ILE A 231 18.22 18.25 -21.96
#